data_AF-A0A2C9LYR6-F1
#
_entry.id   AF-A0A2C9LYR6-F1
#
_cell.length_a   1.000
_cell.length_b   1.000
_cell.length_c   1.000
_cell.angle_alpha   90.00
_cell.angle_beta   90.00
_cell.angle_gamma   90.00
#
_symmetry.space_group_name_H-M   'P 1'
#
loop_
_entity.id
_entity.type
_entity.pdbx_description
1 polymer ?
#
loop_
_entity_poly.entity_id
_entity_poly.type
_entity_poly.pdbx_seq_one_letter_code
_entity_poly.pdbx_strand_id
1 'polypeptide(L)'
;MAYDMHGDWDRTTGALHHCPLEPEIRGFVQGWIQDGFPANKLVLAVPAFGRSFTLTSQPVGSGIGQAVSGGGTAGAMSNESGLLDYGEVSWVACVFM
;
A
#
# COMPACT_ATOMS: atom_id res chain seq x y z
N MET A 1 11.15 5.27 4.69
CA MET A 1 11.16 3.81 4.46
C MET A 1 10.40 3.56 3.16
N ALA A 2 10.70 2.50 2.43
CA ALA A 2 10.19 2.28 1.08
C ALA A 2 8.82 1.57 1.06
N TYR A 3 7.86 2.08 1.83
CA TYR A 3 6.48 1.61 1.91
C TYR A 3 5.62 2.71 2.57
N ASP A 4 4.30 2.53 2.60
CA ASP A 4 3.33 3.53 3.05
C ASP A 4 3.40 4.84 2.24
N MET A 5 3.63 4.72 0.93
CA MET A 5 3.55 5.84 -0.02
C MET A 5 2.09 6.29 -0.21
N HIS A 6 1.14 5.36 -0.14
CA HIS A 6 -0.28 5.60 -0.18
C HIS A 6 -0.99 4.81 0.91
N GLY A 7 -2.10 5.35 1.40
CA GLY A 7 -2.91 4.76 2.47
C GLY A 7 -4.22 5.52 2.59
N ASP A 8 -5.03 5.17 3.58
CA ASP A 8 -6.37 5.73 3.79
C ASP A 8 -6.37 7.22 4.17
N TRP A 9 -5.21 7.75 4.58
CA TRP A 9 -4.97 9.17 4.74
C TRP A 9 -4.92 9.93 3.41
N ASP A 10 -4.65 9.24 2.29
CA ASP A 10 -4.56 9.84 0.95
C ASP A 10 -5.94 9.87 0.27
N ARG A 11 -6.73 10.89 0.63
CA ARG A 11 -8.05 11.11 0.04
C ARG A 11 -8.01 11.68 -1.38
N THR A 12 -6.82 12.02 -1.89
CA THR A 12 -6.68 12.72 -3.17
C THR A 12 -6.40 11.74 -4.30
N THR A 13 -5.50 10.78 -4.07
CA THR A 13 -5.08 9.85 -5.13
C THR A 13 -5.96 8.59 -5.19
N GLY A 14 -6.74 8.32 -4.14
CA GLY A 14 -7.61 7.15 -4.07
C GLY A 14 -6.86 5.86 -3.74
N ALA A 15 -7.43 4.72 -4.14
CA ALA A 15 -6.92 3.39 -3.82
C ALA A 15 -5.65 3.05 -4.65
N LEU A 16 -4.51 3.60 -4.25
CA LEU A 16 -3.20 3.30 -4.82
C LEU A 16 -2.40 2.34 -3.94
N HIS A 17 -1.46 1.64 -4.56
CA HIS A 17 -0.60 0.68 -3.87
C HIS A 17 0.33 1.41 -2.88
N HIS A 18 0.53 0.90 -1.67
CA HIS A 18 1.36 1.58 -0.66
C HIS A 18 2.89 1.42 -0.86
N CYS A 19 3.31 0.49 -1.73
CA CYS A 19 4.72 0.20 -2.03
C CYS A 19 4.96 -0.07 -3.54
N PRO A 20 4.59 0.83 -4.45
CA PRO A 20 4.71 0.62 -5.89
C PRO A 20 6.18 0.73 -6.32
N LEU A 21 6.71 -0.30 -6.98
CA LEU A 21 8.12 -0.33 -7.40
C LEU A 21 8.46 0.88 -8.27
N GLU A 22 7.54 1.26 -9.16
CA GLU A 22 7.67 2.38 -10.09
C GLU A 22 6.42 3.27 -10.06
N PRO A 23 6.60 4.61 -10.12
CA PRO A 23 7.87 5.35 -10.00
C PRO A 23 8.38 5.56 -8.56
N GLU A 24 7.55 5.32 -7.53
CA GLU A 24 7.76 5.87 -6.18
C GLU A 24 8.95 5.23 -5.46
N ILE A 25 9.00 3.89 -5.35
CA ILE A 25 10.10 3.25 -4.63
C ILE A 25 11.42 3.43 -5.36
N ARG A 26 11.45 3.30 -6.69
CA ARG A 26 12.65 3.61 -7.48
C ARG A 26 13.10 5.05 -7.23
N GLY A 27 12.19 6.03 -7.31
CA GLY A 27 12.51 7.44 -7.09
C GLY A 27 13.05 7.69 -5.68
N PHE A 28 12.45 7.10 -4.66
CA PHE A 28 12.90 7.19 -3.27
C PHE A 28 14.34 6.65 -3.10
N VAL A 29 14.63 5.47 -3.66
CA VAL A 29 15.98 4.88 -3.60
C VAL A 29 17.00 5.72 -4.39
N GLN A 30 16.62 6.19 -5.57
CA GLN A 30 17.49 7.03 -6.40
C GLN A 30 17.82 8.35 -5.71
N GLY A 31 16.87 8.97 -5.00
CA GLY A 31 17.10 10.19 -4.23
C GLY A 31 18.22 10.02 -3.20
N TRP A 32 18.16 8.96 -2.38
CA TRP A 32 19.22 8.67 -1.40
C TRP A 32 20.60 8.50 -2.04
N ILE A 33 20.67 7.79 -3.18
CA ILE A 33 21.93 7.58 -3.90
C ILE A 33 22.45 8.91 -4.47
N GLN A 34 21.58 9.74 -5.03
CA GLN A 34 21.93 11.05 -5.57
C GLN A 34 22.42 12.01 -4.48
N ASP A 35 21.87 11.92 -3.28
CA ASP A 35 22.30 12.67 -2.09
C ASP A 35 23.62 12.15 -1.48
N GLY A 36 24.25 11.14 -2.10
CA GLY A 36 25.56 10.63 -1.71
C GLY A 36 25.51 9.46 -0.72
N PHE A 37 24.34 8.87 -0.46
CA PHE A 37 24.25 7.69 0.39
C PHE A 37 24.85 6.47 -0.33
N PRO A 38 25.80 5.73 0.28
CA PRO A 38 26.38 4.55 -0.34
C PRO A 38 25.34 3.46 -0.60
N ALA A 39 25.14 3.10 -1.87
CA ALA A 39 24.13 2.12 -2.27
C ALA A 39 24.28 0.76 -1.57
N ASN A 40 25.52 0.31 -1.31
CA ASN A 40 25.80 -0.95 -0.61
C ASN A 40 25.45 -0.95 0.87
N LYS A 41 25.09 0.21 1.44
CA LYS A 41 24.59 0.34 2.82
C LYS A 41 23.08 0.57 2.87
N LEU A 42 22.41 0.66 1.72
CA LEU A 42 20.97 0.92 1.65
C LEU A 42 20.22 -0.40 1.82
N VAL A 43 19.42 -0.49 2.88
CA VAL A 43 18.55 -1.63 3.14
C VAL A 43 17.15 -1.29 2.63
N LEU A 44 16.72 -1.97 1.58
CA LEU A 44 15.36 -1.83 1.06
C LEU A 44 14.42 -2.76 1.82
N ALA A 45 13.49 -2.16 2.56
CA ALA A 45 12.47 -2.92 3.28
C ALA A 45 11.39 -3.42 2.32
N VAL A 46 10.92 -4.65 2.55
CA VAL A 46 9.79 -5.25 1.83
C VAL A 46 8.65 -5.47 2.83
N PRO A 47 7.51 -4.77 2.70
CA PRO A 47 6.42 -4.89 3.66
C PRO A 47 5.72 -6.25 3.52
N ALA A 48 5.47 -6.91 4.65
CA ALA A 48 4.68 -8.14 4.75
C ALA A 48 3.23 -7.85 5.20
N PHE A 49 2.69 -6.72 4.73
CA PHE A 49 1.33 -6.25 4.96
C PHE A 49 0.91 -5.41 3.75
N GLY A 50 -0.39 -5.16 3.60
CA GLY A 50 -0.94 -4.27 2.59
C GLY A 50 -1.83 -3.21 3.21
N ARG A 51 -2.04 -2.12 2.47
CA ARG A 51 -3.07 -1.12 2.78
C ARG A 51 -4.36 -1.45 2.04
N SER A 52 -5.49 -1.42 2.74
CA SER A 52 -6.81 -1.71 2.20
C SER A 52 -7.70 -0.45 2.22
N PHE A 53 -8.70 -0.42 1.34
CA PHE A 53 -9.53 0.77 1.14
C PHE A 53 -11.02 0.40 1.05
N THR A 54 -11.88 1.30 1.51
CA THR A 54 -13.30 1.28 1.16
C THR A 54 -13.55 2.23 -0.01
N LEU A 55 -13.95 1.68 -1.16
CA LEU A 55 -14.29 2.47 -2.35
C LEU A 55 -15.63 3.20 -2.16
N THR A 56 -15.76 4.41 -2.72
CA THR A 56 -17.03 5.16 -2.67
C THR A 56 -18.09 4.64 -3.64
N SER A 57 -17.69 3.81 -4.61
CA SER A 57 -18.56 3.21 -5.61
C SER A 57 -18.08 1.78 -5.95
N GLN A 58 -18.88 1.06 -6.73
CA GLN A 58 -18.50 -0.27 -7.20
C GLN A 58 -17.17 -0.22 -7.98
N PRO A 59 -16.28 -1.22 -7.79
CA PRO A 59 -14.99 -1.23 -8.45
C PRO A 59 -15.15 -1.32 -9.97
N VAL A 60 -14.41 -0.50 -10.70
CA VAL A 60 -14.27 -0.57 -12.16
C VAL A 60 -12.91 -1.20 -12.45
N GLY A 61 -12.90 -2.41 -13.03
CA GLY A 61 -11.67 -3.17 -13.23
C GLY A 61 -11.01 -3.53 -11.89
N SER A 62 -9.73 -3.18 -11.72
CA SER A 62 -8.98 -3.41 -10.48
C SER A 62 -9.28 -2.40 -9.36
N GLY A 63 -9.99 -1.32 -9.67
CA GLY A 63 -10.27 -0.22 -8.74
C GLY A 63 -9.07 0.65 -8.34
N ILE A 64 -7.92 0.47 -9.00
CA ILE A 64 -6.73 1.30 -8.78
C ILE A 64 -7.06 2.77 -9.08
N GLY A 65 -6.73 3.64 -8.12
CA GLY A 65 -6.94 5.09 -8.23
C GLY A 65 -8.40 5.55 -8.09
N GLN A 66 -9.34 4.64 -7.79
CA GLN A 66 -10.71 5.05 -7.49
C GLN A 66 -10.81 5.75 -6.14
N ALA A 67 -11.78 6.66 -6.04
CA ALA A 67 -12.04 7.41 -4.82
C ALA A 67 -12.40 6.50 -3.64
N VAL A 68 -11.86 6.83 -2.48
CA VAL A 68 -12.00 6.06 -1.23
C VAL A 68 -12.75 6.88 -0.18
N SER A 69 -13.57 6.22 0.63
CA SER A 69 -14.21 6.83 1.80
C SER A 69 -13.37 6.71 3.06
N GLY A 70 -12.40 5.79 3.07
CA GLY A 70 -11.48 5.54 4.18
C GLY A 70 -10.76 4.21 4.03
N GLY A 71 -10.13 3.76 5.12
CA GLY A 71 -9.48 2.46 5.19
C GLY A 71 -10.48 1.32 5.04
N GLY A 72 -10.03 0.20 4.47
CA GLY A 72 -10.83 -1.01 4.41
C GLY A 72 -11.11 -1.58 5.79
N THR A 73 -12.05 -2.53 5.87
CA THR A 73 -12.39 -3.21 7.11
C THR A 73 -11.14 -3.76 7.79
N ALA A 74 -11.05 -3.55 9.10
CA ALA A 74 -9.95 -4.07 9.91
C ALA A 74 -9.84 -5.59 9.77
N GLY A 75 -8.61 -6.07 9.63
CA GLY A 75 -8.30 -7.50 9.65
C GLY A 75 -8.64 -8.13 11.01
N ALA A 76 -8.91 -9.43 11.01
CA ALA A 76 -9.24 -10.17 12.25
C ALA A 76 -8.06 -10.25 13.23
N MET A 77 -6.83 -10.22 12.70
CA MET A 77 -5.57 -10.27 13.44
C MET A 77 -4.94 -8.89 13.55
N SER A 78 -4.83 -8.15 12.44
CA SER A 78 -4.23 -6.80 12.45
C SER A 78 -5.03 -5.82 13.31
N ASN A 79 -6.37 -5.96 13.29
CA ASN A 79 -7.32 -5.14 14.00
C ASN A 79 -7.12 -3.62 13.79
N GLU A 80 -6.60 -3.25 12.63
CA GLU A 80 -6.39 -1.87 12.21
C GLU A 80 -7.15 -1.62 10.89
N SER A 81 -8.00 -0.60 10.87
CA SER A 81 -8.69 -0.16 9.65
C SER A 81 -7.66 0.24 8.59
N GLY A 82 -7.85 -0.26 7.37
CA GLY A 82 -6.95 0.03 6.25
C GLY A 82 -5.63 -0.74 6.28
N LEU A 83 -5.44 -1.71 7.17
CA LEU A 83 -4.25 -2.56 7.22
C LEU A 83 -4.64 -4.04 7.26
N LEU A 84 -3.99 -4.82 6.40
CA LEU A 84 -4.09 -6.29 6.41
C LEU A 84 -2.68 -6.87 6.40
N ASP A 85 -2.41 -7.79 7.32
CA ASP A 85 -1.18 -8.57 7.28
C ASP A 85 -1.17 -9.51 6.06
N TYR A 86 0.01 -9.91 5.59
CA TYR A 86 0.12 -10.78 4.41
C TYR A 86 -0.70 -12.07 4.53
N GLY A 87 -0.78 -12.64 5.73
CA GLY A 87 -1.65 -13.78 6.02
C GLY A 87 -3.13 -13.45 5.74
N GLU A 88 -3.62 -12.31 6.27
CA GLU A 88 -5.00 -11.85 6.15
C GLU A 88 -5.44 -11.59 4.72
N VAL A 89 -4.55 -11.06 3.87
CA VAL A 89 -4.84 -10.82 2.45
C VAL A 89 -5.30 -12.12 1.75
N SER A 90 -4.66 -13.25 2.08
CA SER A 90 -5.00 -14.55 1.49
C SER A 90 -6.38 -15.07 1.94
N TRP A 91 -6.74 -14.81 3.20
CA TRP A 91 -8.06 -15.18 3.73
C TRP A 91 -9.18 -14.32 3.14
N VAL A 92 -8.96 -13.01 3.00
CA VAL A 92 -9.93 -12.09 2.41
C VAL A 92 -10.24 -12.47 0.96
N ALA A 93 -9.21 -12.81 0.16
CA ALA A 93 -9.42 -13.24 -1.22
C ALA A 93 -10.29 -14.52 -1.35
N CYS A 94 -10.20 -15.45 -0.39
CA CYS A 94 -11.00 -16.68 -0.40
C CYS A 94 -12.47 -16.48 0.01
N VAL A 95 -12.79 -15.44 0.77
CA VAL A 95 -14.17 -15.21 1.28
C VAL A 95 -15.05 -14.47 0.26
N PHE A 96 -14.45 -13.81 -0.74
CA PHE A 96 -15.15 -13.05 -1.78
C PHE A 96 -15.12 -13.71 -3.17
N MET A 97 -14.75 -14.99 -3.26
CA MET A 97 -14.79 -15.82 -4.49
C MET A 97 -15.97 -16.79 -4.43
#